data_AF-A0A1M6H926-F1
#
_entry.id   AF-A0A1M6H926-F1
#
_cell.length_a   1.000
_cell.length_b   1.000
_cell.length_c   1.000
_cell.angle_alpha   90.00
_cell.angle_beta   90.00
_cell.angle_gamma   90.00
#
_symmetry.space_group_name_H-M   'P 1'
#
loop_
_entity.id
_entity.type
_entity.pdbx_description
1 polymer ?
#
loop_
_entity_poly.entity_id
_entity_poly.type
_entity_poly.pdbx_seq_one_letter_code
_entity_poly.pdbx_strand_id
1 'polypeptide(L)'
;MDTGSLFAFGGILVAVFAIANPVQRFSFRMFVSAEELFQCFLLTFVLIQLPEFAELVMKKSIPAAGQWGIDIASFLVPVVAVFCWLERWWKAELSTENEKLLPELIQVGLREGMMDEIGRVLSRNKSNFKLMTADTVRSIFDPKVVQRLTRSNSYIHLELLSQDEFLTTIQDVFGPTDIVIRDCINSQESPLRSVIIRSYGGYENHKIQEWESGLMQKTVLCPQWYLKVRCDYPLLFSATEAIGSGEFDDRYNLSSDRYASDQGISPRINCPVYLSVKAQVLAIESGISEGVDGDYFVDNFMHMFRDIRCKSRGLDSVWDNPRYNLEFPSVFSFLLYEILKDMQFLLASILRRACDEQELGMPLLTGKIASIWVACVVDLARTKGHVSDGFVLTAVNAYMVFVLQLKHAPRELLFKRNLSGNAINSALNRLTSEMRNACKYSQNENLGTAIQIAFDQLDTGKEYVFKQKDWFAEQLEL
;
A
#
# COMPACT_ATOMS: atom_id res chain seq x y z
N MET A 1 -49.22 14.75 -36.91
CA MET A 1 -47.97 14.01 -36.71
C MET A 1 -48.36 12.63 -36.19
N ASP A 2 -48.02 11.56 -36.90
CA ASP A 2 -48.51 10.22 -36.59
C ASP A 2 -47.89 9.67 -35.29
N THR A 3 -48.54 8.67 -34.69
CA THR A 3 -48.03 7.81 -33.60
C THR A 3 -46.57 7.37 -33.77
N GLY A 4 -46.04 7.42 -34.99
CA GLY A 4 -44.64 7.21 -35.34
C GLY A 4 -43.61 8.05 -34.56
N SER A 5 -43.90 9.27 -34.11
CA SER A 5 -42.94 10.05 -33.29
C SER A 5 -42.80 9.48 -31.88
N LEU A 6 -43.91 9.02 -31.29
CA LEU A 6 -43.96 8.37 -29.99
C LEU A 6 -43.29 6.97 -30.05
N PHE A 7 -43.49 6.25 -31.15
CA PHE A 7 -42.75 5.01 -31.44
C PHE A 7 -41.26 5.25 -31.69
N ALA A 8 -40.87 6.34 -32.35
CA ALA A 8 -39.47 6.69 -32.56
C ALA A 8 -38.77 7.03 -31.23
N PHE A 9 -39.44 7.78 -30.34
CA PHE A 9 -38.92 8.06 -29.00
C PHE A 9 -38.82 6.79 -28.13
N GLY A 10 -39.88 5.98 -28.09
CA GLY A 10 -39.84 4.68 -27.42
C GLY A 10 -38.75 3.78 -27.98
N GLY A 11 -38.56 3.79 -29.30
CA GLY A 11 -37.50 3.08 -30.00
C GLY A 11 -36.09 3.57 -29.62
N ILE A 12 -35.87 4.88 -29.50
CA ILE A 12 -34.60 5.46 -29.05
C ILE A 12 -34.32 5.09 -27.60
N LEU A 13 -35.30 5.18 -26.70
CA LEU A 13 -35.14 4.79 -25.30
C LEU A 13 -34.85 3.29 -25.16
N VAL A 14 -35.57 2.45 -25.89
CA VAL A 14 -35.31 1.00 -25.94
C VAL A 14 -33.93 0.73 -26.54
N ALA A 15 -33.50 1.46 -27.57
CA ALA A 15 -32.18 1.30 -28.17
C ALA A 15 -31.07 1.72 -27.18
N VAL A 16 -31.19 2.86 -26.50
CA VAL A 16 -30.24 3.31 -25.47
C VAL A 16 -30.19 2.31 -24.32
N PHE A 17 -31.33 1.85 -23.83
CA PHE A 17 -31.38 0.79 -22.81
C PHE A 17 -30.81 -0.54 -23.33
N ALA A 18 -31.08 -0.93 -24.58
CA ALA A 18 -30.61 -2.18 -25.16
C ALA A 18 -29.10 -2.18 -25.40
N ILE A 19 -28.52 -1.03 -25.74
CA ILE A 19 -27.08 -0.86 -25.92
C ILE A 19 -26.36 -0.76 -24.57
N ALA A 20 -27.00 -0.18 -23.55
CA ALA A 20 -26.42 -0.10 -22.21
C ALA A 20 -26.19 -1.50 -21.62
N ASN A 21 -25.02 -1.70 -21.02
CA ASN A 21 -24.68 -2.93 -20.32
C ASN A 21 -25.58 -3.14 -19.09
N PRO A 22 -25.81 -4.38 -18.63
CA PRO A 22 -26.68 -4.66 -17.47
C PRO A 22 -26.39 -3.80 -16.23
N VAL A 23 -25.10 -3.55 -15.93
CA VAL A 23 -24.66 -2.69 -14.82
C VAL A 23 -25.03 -1.23 -15.03
N GLN A 24 -24.86 -0.72 -16.26
CA GLN A 24 -25.24 0.66 -16.63
C GLN A 24 -26.76 0.84 -16.58
N ARG A 25 -27.56 -0.16 -16.99
CA ARG A 25 -29.02 -0.11 -16.87
C ARG A 25 -29.46 -0.02 -15.42
N PHE A 26 -28.82 -0.78 -14.53
CA PHE A 26 -29.11 -0.74 -13.10
C PHE A 26 -28.71 0.62 -12.50
N SER A 27 -27.49 1.08 -12.78
CA SER A 27 -27.02 2.41 -12.37
C SER A 27 -27.94 3.53 -12.87
N PHE A 28 -28.38 3.47 -14.13
CA PHE A 28 -29.33 4.45 -14.68
C PHE A 28 -30.65 4.47 -13.90
N ARG A 29 -31.22 3.29 -13.58
CA ARG A 29 -32.45 3.17 -12.78
C ARG A 29 -32.28 3.67 -11.34
N MET A 30 -31.08 3.55 -10.80
CA MET A 30 -30.76 4.06 -9.47
C MET A 30 -30.74 5.59 -9.42
N PHE A 31 -30.41 6.28 -10.52
CA PHE A 31 -30.28 7.74 -10.53
C PHE A 31 -31.38 8.49 -11.30
N VAL A 32 -32.09 7.83 -12.21
CA VAL A 32 -33.17 8.41 -13.01
C VAL A 32 -34.48 7.72 -12.65
N SER A 33 -35.44 8.49 -12.13
CA SER A 33 -36.70 7.92 -11.66
C SER A 33 -37.58 7.45 -12.82
N ALA A 34 -38.27 6.32 -12.63
CA ALA A 34 -39.24 5.84 -13.60
C ALA A 34 -40.42 6.82 -13.77
N GLU A 35 -40.71 7.62 -12.74
CA GLU A 35 -41.74 8.65 -12.78
C GLU A 35 -41.39 9.79 -13.74
N GLU A 36 -40.13 10.25 -13.76
CA GLU A 36 -39.68 11.28 -14.71
C GLU A 36 -39.79 10.79 -16.16
N LEU A 37 -39.40 9.52 -16.40
CA LEU A 37 -39.59 8.85 -17.70
C LEU A 37 -41.06 8.87 -18.10
N PHE A 38 -41.96 8.45 -17.19
CA PHE A 38 -43.39 8.41 -17.44
C PHE A 38 -43.99 9.80 -17.68
N GLN A 39 -43.58 10.83 -16.92
CA GLN A 39 -44.04 12.21 -17.12
C GLN A 39 -43.64 12.76 -18.49
N CYS A 40 -42.43 12.47 -18.97
CA CYS A 40 -42.01 12.88 -20.31
C CYS A 40 -42.80 12.15 -21.42
N PHE A 41 -43.09 10.85 -21.24
CA PHE A 41 -43.99 10.12 -22.14
C PHE A 41 -45.39 10.71 -22.15
N LEU A 42 -45.94 11.02 -20.98
CA LEU A 42 -47.27 11.61 -20.83
C LEU A 42 -47.33 13.01 -21.47
N LEU A 43 -46.31 13.84 -21.24
CA LEU A 43 -46.22 15.18 -21.84
C LEU A 43 -46.14 15.09 -23.37
N THR A 44 -45.33 14.19 -23.90
CA THR A 44 -45.21 13.95 -25.35
C THR A 44 -46.53 13.46 -25.93
N PHE A 45 -47.22 12.54 -25.24
CA PHE A 45 -48.54 12.06 -25.62
C PHE A 45 -49.59 13.18 -25.64
N VAL A 46 -49.64 14.01 -24.60
CA VAL A 46 -50.54 15.17 -24.53
C VAL A 46 -50.26 16.15 -25.66
N LEU A 47 -49.00 16.44 -25.97
CA LEU A 47 -48.63 17.33 -27.08
C LEU A 47 -49.09 16.80 -28.43
N ILE A 48 -48.99 15.49 -28.65
CA ILE A 48 -49.44 14.84 -29.90
C ILE A 48 -50.97 14.86 -30.02
N GLN A 49 -51.69 14.68 -28.91
CA GLN A 49 -53.16 14.64 -28.89
C GLN A 49 -53.81 16.04 -28.81
N LEU A 50 -53.04 17.08 -28.47
CA LEU A 50 -53.54 18.45 -28.28
C LEU A 50 -54.26 19.04 -29.52
N PRO A 51 -53.76 18.85 -30.77
CA PRO A 51 -54.44 19.34 -31.97
C PRO A 51 -55.81 18.68 -32.19
N GLU A 52 -55.87 17.35 -32.09
CA GLU A 52 -57.11 16.57 -32.27
C GLU A 52 -58.13 16.92 -31.17
N PHE A 53 -57.68 17.07 -29.93
CA PHE A 53 -58.52 17.48 -28.82
C PHE A 53 -59.07 18.91 -28.99
N ALA A 54 -58.24 19.87 -29.44
CA ALA A 54 -58.67 21.25 -29.67
C ALA A 54 -59.73 21.34 -30.78
N GLU A 55 -59.58 20.55 -31.83
CA GLU A 55 -60.54 20.47 -32.92
C GLU A 55 -61.86 19.80 -32.49
N LEU A 56 -61.78 18.66 -31.79
CA LEU A 56 -62.93 17.87 -31.37
C LEU A 56 -63.75 18.53 -30.25
N VAL A 57 -63.08 19.09 -29.23
CA VAL A 57 -63.71 19.57 -27.99
C VAL A 57 -63.90 21.07 -27.98
N MET A 58 -62.88 21.82 -28.42
CA MET A 58 -62.93 23.29 -28.41
C MET A 58 -63.44 23.90 -29.73
N LYS A 59 -63.65 23.07 -30.76
CA LYS A 59 -64.08 23.50 -32.12
C LYS A 59 -63.23 24.63 -32.69
N LYS A 60 -61.95 24.67 -32.31
CA LYS A 60 -60.99 25.67 -32.77
C LYS A 60 -59.84 24.96 -33.44
N SER A 61 -59.55 25.33 -34.69
CA SER A 61 -58.33 24.90 -35.37
C SER A 61 -57.14 25.66 -34.81
N ILE A 62 -56.06 24.93 -34.52
CA ILE A 62 -54.79 25.53 -34.14
C ILE A 62 -54.21 26.20 -35.39
N PRO A 63 -53.78 27.48 -35.34
CA PRO A 63 -53.13 28.13 -36.48
C PRO A 63 -51.92 27.33 -36.97
N ALA A 64 -51.61 27.38 -38.26
CA ALA A 64 -50.51 26.60 -38.86
C ALA A 64 -49.15 26.79 -38.15
N ALA A 65 -48.85 28.02 -37.68
CA ALA A 65 -47.66 28.31 -36.89
C ALA A 65 -47.67 27.61 -35.51
N GLY A 66 -48.85 27.48 -34.88
CA GLY A 66 -49.04 26.74 -33.64
C GLY A 66 -48.92 25.24 -33.83
N GLN A 67 -49.45 24.70 -34.95
CA GLN A 67 -49.31 23.28 -35.30
C GLN A 67 -47.84 22.90 -35.51
N TRP A 68 -47.10 23.71 -36.27
CA TRP A 68 -45.66 23.53 -36.46
C TRP A 68 -44.87 23.58 -35.15
N GLY A 69 -45.25 24.49 -34.23
CA GLY A 69 -44.66 24.56 -32.90
C GLY A 69 -44.92 23.32 -32.04
N ILE A 70 -46.14 22.77 -32.10
CA ILE A 70 -46.51 21.52 -31.39
C ILE A 70 -45.76 20.33 -31.96
N ASP A 71 -45.67 20.22 -33.28
CA ASP A 71 -44.96 19.12 -33.95
C ASP A 71 -43.47 19.13 -33.57
N ILE A 72 -42.81 20.31 -33.59
CA ILE A 72 -41.43 20.46 -33.13
C ILE A 72 -41.29 20.16 -31.65
N ALA A 73 -42.17 20.69 -30.79
CA ALA A 73 -42.11 20.47 -29.36
C ALA A 73 -42.27 18.97 -29.01
N SER A 74 -43.19 18.27 -29.68
CA SER A 74 -43.42 16.83 -29.47
C SER A 74 -42.21 15.97 -29.83
N PHE A 75 -41.34 16.46 -30.73
CA PHE A 75 -40.07 15.82 -31.05
C PHE A 75 -38.92 16.26 -30.14
N LEU A 76 -38.83 17.55 -29.82
CA LEU A 76 -37.72 18.10 -29.04
C LEU A 76 -37.80 17.75 -27.55
N VAL A 77 -39.00 17.76 -26.95
CA VAL A 77 -39.21 17.41 -25.54
C VAL A 77 -38.59 16.05 -25.18
N PRO A 78 -38.89 14.95 -25.89
CA PRO A 78 -38.29 13.65 -25.60
C PRO A 78 -36.77 13.62 -25.79
N VAL A 79 -36.25 14.26 -26.84
CA VAL A 79 -34.81 14.30 -27.13
C VAL A 79 -34.06 15.07 -26.03
N VAL A 80 -34.55 16.26 -25.67
CA VAL A 80 -33.99 17.07 -24.59
C VAL A 80 -34.06 16.32 -23.25
N ALA A 81 -35.18 15.64 -22.97
CA ALA A 81 -35.32 14.83 -21.77
C ALA A 81 -34.26 13.73 -21.68
N VAL A 82 -33.98 13.00 -22.77
CA VAL A 82 -32.91 11.98 -22.81
C VAL A 82 -31.54 12.60 -22.56
N PHE A 83 -31.21 13.73 -23.17
CA PHE A 83 -29.95 14.43 -22.90
C PHE A 83 -29.85 14.88 -21.45
N CYS A 84 -30.93 15.45 -20.88
CA CYS A 84 -30.98 15.85 -19.48
C CYS A 84 -30.82 14.65 -18.54
N TRP A 85 -31.40 13.49 -18.86
CA TRP A 85 -31.24 12.28 -18.05
C TRP A 85 -29.85 11.67 -18.15
N LEU A 86 -29.26 11.62 -19.35
CA LEU A 86 -27.88 11.18 -19.52
C LEU A 86 -26.91 12.09 -18.77
N GLU A 87 -27.13 13.41 -18.86
CA GLU A 87 -26.35 14.39 -18.09
C GLU A 87 -26.54 14.20 -16.58
N ARG A 88 -27.78 13.99 -16.12
CA ARG A 88 -28.08 13.71 -14.71
C ARG A 88 -27.43 12.42 -14.24
N TRP A 89 -27.58 11.32 -14.97
CA TRP A 89 -26.96 10.02 -14.67
C TRP A 89 -25.43 10.11 -14.63
N TRP A 90 -24.84 10.84 -15.58
CA TRP A 90 -23.41 11.08 -15.64
C TRP A 90 -22.92 11.91 -14.44
N LYS A 91 -23.69 12.94 -14.05
CA LYS A 91 -23.38 13.83 -12.92
C LYS A 91 -23.93 13.33 -11.59
N ALA A 92 -24.57 12.17 -11.54
CA ALA A 92 -25.39 11.78 -10.41
C ALA A 92 -24.57 11.57 -9.14
N GLU A 93 -25.13 12.09 -8.04
CA GLU A 93 -24.58 11.94 -6.71
C GLU A 93 -25.43 10.96 -5.88
N LEU A 94 -24.79 10.25 -4.96
CA LEU A 94 -25.43 9.33 -4.04
C LEU A 94 -26.24 10.12 -3.00
N SER A 95 -27.56 9.97 -3.06
CA SER A 95 -28.48 10.36 -1.99
C SER A 95 -28.61 9.23 -0.96
N THR A 96 -29.18 9.53 0.21
CA THR A 96 -29.49 8.52 1.24
C THR A 96 -30.48 7.44 0.78
N GLU A 97 -31.33 7.73 -0.21
CA GLU A 97 -32.26 6.76 -0.78
C GLU A 97 -31.56 5.83 -1.77
N ASN A 98 -30.71 6.39 -2.64
CA ASN A 98 -30.03 5.64 -3.69
C ASN A 98 -28.85 4.83 -3.13
N GLU A 99 -28.20 5.29 -2.05
CA GLU A 99 -27.09 4.59 -1.39
C GLU A 99 -27.45 3.14 -1.02
N LYS A 100 -28.69 2.87 -0.63
CA LYS A 100 -29.19 1.52 -0.30
C LYS A 100 -29.18 0.56 -1.48
N LEU A 101 -29.17 1.06 -2.71
CA LEU A 101 -29.12 0.27 -3.94
C LEU A 101 -27.68 0.00 -4.40
N LEU A 102 -26.69 0.67 -3.80
CA LEU A 102 -25.27 0.51 -4.16
C LEU A 102 -24.75 -0.92 -3.92
N PRO A 103 -25.08 -1.61 -2.80
CA PRO A 103 -24.71 -3.02 -2.63
C PRO A 103 -25.22 -3.92 -3.76
N GLU A 104 -26.45 -3.71 -4.21
CA GLU A 104 -27.04 -4.49 -5.31
C GLU A 104 -26.36 -4.18 -6.65
N LEU A 105 -26.07 -2.91 -6.94
CA LEU A 105 -25.27 -2.51 -8.11
C LEU A 105 -23.90 -3.19 -8.12
N ILE A 106 -23.22 -3.25 -6.96
CA ILE A 106 -21.93 -3.92 -6.80
C ILE A 106 -22.05 -5.41 -7.08
N GLN A 107 -23.08 -6.08 -6.55
CA GLN A 107 -23.31 -7.50 -6.80
C GLN A 107 -23.58 -7.78 -8.29
N VAL A 108 -24.36 -6.93 -8.96
CA VAL A 108 -24.59 -7.04 -10.40
C VAL A 108 -23.27 -6.86 -11.15
N GLY A 109 -22.45 -5.86 -10.82
CA GLY A 109 -21.14 -5.68 -11.48
C GLY A 109 -20.17 -6.84 -11.25
N LEU A 110 -20.16 -7.43 -10.05
CA LEU A 110 -19.38 -8.63 -9.77
C LEU A 110 -19.85 -9.83 -10.61
N ARG A 111 -21.18 -10.03 -10.73
CA ARG A 111 -21.77 -11.13 -11.50
C ARG A 111 -21.46 -11.01 -12.99
N GLU A 112 -21.60 -9.80 -13.53
CA GLU A 112 -21.38 -9.53 -14.95
C GLU A 112 -19.90 -9.27 -15.30
N GLY A 113 -19.03 -9.16 -14.29
CA GLY A 113 -17.60 -8.90 -14.46
C GLY A 113 -17.26 -7.49 -14.94
N MET A 114 -18.19 -6.54 -14.86
CA MET A 114 -18.03 -5.16 -15.32
C MET A 114 -17.97 -4.21 -14.13
N MET A 115 -16.79 -3.62 -13.89
CA MET A 115 -16.54 -2.75 -12.73
C MET A 115 -16.39 -1.27 -13.07
N ASP A 116 -16.25 -0.90 -14.35
CA ASP A 116 -16.00 0.49 -14.76
C ASP A 116 -17.07 1.45 -14.25
N GLU A 117 -18.34 1.02 -14.32
CA GLU A 117 -19.47 1.82 -13.86
C GLU A 117 -19.49 1.94 -12.33
N ILE A 118 -19.10 0.90 -11.60
CA ILE A 118 -18.95 0.96 -10.14
C ILE A 118 -17.81 1.92 -9.80
N GLY A 119 -16.67 1.81 -10.48
CA GLY A 119 -15.54 2.73 -10.32
C GLY A 119 -15.93 4.19 -10.60
N ARG A 120 -16.73 4.45 -11.64
CA ARG A 120 -17.28 5.78 -11.96
C ARG A 120 -18.16 6.29 -10.83
N VAL A 121 -19.15 5.51 -10.39
CA VAL A 121 -20.08 5.90 -9.32
C VAL A 121 -19.32 6.20 -8.04
N LEU A 122 -18.38 5.35 -7.64
CA LEU A 122 -17.58 5.55 -6.45
C LEU A 122 -16.67 6.78 -6.58
N SER A 123 -15.97 6.95 -7.71
CA SER A 123 -15.08 8.08 -7.93
C SER A 123 -15.81 9.42 -7.95
N ARG A 124 -17.01 9.46 -8.51
CA ARG A 124 -17.85 10.67 -8.54
C ARG A 124 -18.32 11.09 -7.17
N ASN A 125 -18.49 10.13 -6.25
CA ASN A 125 -19.16 10.34 -4.98
C ASN A 125 -18.23 10.42 -3.78
N LYS A 126 -16.90 10.57 -3.98
CA LYS A 126 -15.86 10.54 -2.93
C LYS A 126 -16.18 11.42 -1.71
N SER A 127 -16.75 12.60 -1.92
CA SER A 127 -17.14 13.53 -0.85
C SER A 127 -18.38 13.13 -0.06
N ASN A 128 -19.23 12.27 -0.63
CA ASN A 128 -20.54 11.90 -0.08
C ASN A 128 -20.49 10.58 0.73
N PHE A 129 -19.32 9.92 0.80
CA PHE A 129 -19.16 8.64 1.51
C PHE A 129 -19.35 8.74 3.03
N LYS A 130 -19.34 9.94 3.61
CA LYS A 130 -19.65 10.18 5.04
C LYS A 130 -21.04 9.69 5.45
N LEU A 131 -21.95 9.55 4.47
CA LEU A 131 -23.35 9.21 4.70
C LEU A 131 -23.65 7.71 4.52
N MET A 132 -22.63 6.87 4.32
CA MET A 132 -22.83 5.46 4.01
C MET A 132 -23.15 4.61 5.22
N THR A 133 -24.04 3.64 5.01
CA THR A 133 -24.34 2.59 5.97
C THR A 133 -23.19 1.59 6.06
N ALA A 134 -23.08 0.90 7.19
CA ALA A 134 -22.05 -0.12 7.40
C ALA A 134 -22.11 -1.25 6.35
N ASP A 135 -23.31 -1.62 5.90
CA ASP A 135 -23.51 -2.65 4.88
C ASP A 135 -22.97 -2.22 3.50
N THR A 136 -23.13 -0.95 3.16
CA THR A 136 -22.57 -0.37 1.93
C THR A 136 -21.05 -0.32 2.00
N VAL A 137 -20.48 0.12 3.12
CA VAL A 137 -19.02 0.11 3.33
C VAL A 137 -18.49 -1.33 3.18
N ARG A 138 -19.12 -2.31 3.82
CA ARG A 138 -18.74 -3.72 3.70
C ARG A 138 -18.79 -4.23 2.26
N SER A 139 -19.79 -3.81 1.49
CA SER A 139 -19.95 -4.21 0.09
C SER A 139 -18.90 -3.57 -0.81
N ILE A 140 -18.55 -2.30 -0.58
CA ILE A 140 -17.51 -1.59 -1.33
C ILE A 140 -16.15 -2.23 -1.09
N PHE A 141 -15.82 -2.52 0.17
CA PHE A 141 -14.55 -3.12 0.57
C PHE A 141 -14.57 -4.66 0.52
N ASP A 142 -15.54 -5.30 -0.15
CA ASP A 142 -15.48 -6.74 -0.38
C ASP A 142 -14.19 -7.08 -1.14
N PRO A 143 -13.43 -8.11 -0.72
CA PRO A 143 -12.14 -8.44 -1.33
C PRO A 143 -12.21 -8.66 -2.86
N LYS A 144 -13.33 -9.20 -3.37
CA LYS A 144 -13.50 -9.41 -4.81
C LYS A 144 -13.70 -8.10 -5.56
N VAL A 145 -14.35 -7.13 -4.93
CA VAL A 145 -14.59 -5.79 -5.49
C VAL A 145 -13.28 -5.02 -5.55
N VAL A 146 -12.53 -4.98 -4.44
CA VAL A 146 -11.21 -4.35 -4.35
C VAL A 146 -10.28 -4.92 -5.42
N GLN A 147 -10.10 -6.26 -5.44
CA GLN A 147 -9.23 -6.92 -6.40
C GLN A 147 -9.61 -6.64 -7.86
N ARG A 148 -10.91 -6.62 -8.20
CA ARG A 148 -11.35 -6.36 -9.57
C ARG A 148 -11.09 -4.92 -10.00
N LEU A 149 -11.29 -3.94 -9.11
CA LEU A 149 -11.03 -2.53 -9.40
C LEU A 149 -9.52 -2.24 -9.48
N THR A 150 -8.71 -2.82 -8.60
CA THR A 150 -7.25 -2.69 -8.64
C THR A 150 -6.68 -3.27 -9.93
N ARG A 151 -7.17 -4.43 -10.41
CA ARG A 151 -6.78 -5.01 -11.72
C ARG A 151 -7.11 -4.13 -12.92
N SER A 152 -8.10 -3.23 -12.78
CA SER A 152 -8.42 -2.19 -13.78
C SER A 152 -7.64 -0.88 -13.54
N ASN A 153 -6.61 -0.90 -12.70
CA ASN A 153 -5.83 0.27 -12.28
C ASN A 153 -6.65 1.37 -11.59
N SER A 154 -7.76 0.99 -10.94
CA SER A 154 -8.58 1.88 -10.12
C SER A 154 -8.29 1.66 -8.64
N TYR A 155 -7.65 2.64 -8.00
CA TYR A 155 -7.27 2.61 -6.57
C TYR A 155 -8.25 3.40 -5.70
N ILE A 156 -9.52 3.45 -6.11
CA ILE A 156 -10.56 4.24 -5.45
C ILE A 156 -10.69 3.93 -3.95
N HIS A 157 -10.53 2.65 -3.57
CA HIS A 157 -10.60 2.25 -2.17
C HIS A 157 -9.49 2.87 -1.32
N LEU A 158 -8.27 2.96 -1.86
CA LEU A 158 -7.15 3.60 -1.18
C LEU A 158 -7.33 5.12 -1.14
N GLU A 159 -7.90 5.72 -2.19
CA GLU A 159 -8.27 7.13 -2.17
C GLU A 159 -9.36 7.44 -1.14
N LEU A 160 -10.33 6.55 -0.94
CA LEU A 160 -11.33 6.68 0.12
C LEU A 160 -10.68 6.58 1.49
N LEU A 161 -9.83 5.58 1.72
CA LEU A 161 -9.09 5.43 2.96
C LEU A 161 -8.13 6.60 3.22
N SER A 162 -7.65 7.30 2.20
CA SER A 162 -6.81 8.50 2.36
C SER A 162 -7.55 9.71 2.95
N GLN A 163 -8.89 9.67 3.02
CA GLN A 163 -9.71 10.78 3.51
C GLN A 163 -9.96 10.63 5.01
N ASP A 164 -9.39 11.54 5.79
CA ASP A 164 -9.53 11.52 7.24
C ASP A 164 -10.98 11.53 7.72
N GLU A 165 -11.84 12.28 7.03
CA GLU A 165 -13.25 12.36 7.35
C GLU A 165 -13.96 11.02 7.15
N PHE A 166 -13.64 10.30 6.07
CA PHE A 166 -14.18 8.97 5.83
C PHE A 166 -13.72 7.98 6.91
N LEU A 167 -12.44 8.01 7.27
CA LEU A 167 -11.89 7.16 8.35
C LEU A 167 -12.62 7.37 9.68
N THR A 168 -13.08 8.59 9.99
CA THR A 168 -13.85 8.84 11.22
C THR A 168 -15.28 8.32 11.20
N THR A 169 -15.81 8.00 10.02
CA THR A 169 -17.20 7.51 9.85
C THR A 169 -17.32 5.99 9.86
N ILE A 170 -16.22 5.26 9.59
CA ILE A 170 -16.24 3.80 9.56
C ILE A 170 -16.07 3.25 10.98
N GLN A 171 -16.92 2.30 11.36
CA GLN A 171 -16.88 1.65 12.68
C GLN A 171 -15.63 0.78 12.88
N ASP A 172 -15.21 0.06 11.84
CA ASP A 172 -13.99 -0.76 11.83
C ASP A 172 -13.13 -0.39 10.61
N VAL A 173 -12.09 0.39 10.86
CA VAL A 173 -11.14 0.83 9.82
C VAL A 173 -10.14 -0.26 9.45
N PHE A 174 -9.93 -1.25 10.31
CA PHE A 174 -8.87 -2.24 10.16
C PHE A 174 -9.20 -3.25 9.06
N GLY A 175 -10.44 -3.74 9.00
CA GLY A 175 -10.88 -4.65 7.94
C GLY A 175 -10.69 -4.09 6.52
N PRO A 176 -11.25 -2.91 6.19
CA PRO A 176 -11.05 -2.24 4.91
C PRO A 176 -9.57 -1.98 4.59
N THR A 177 -8.79 -1.52 5.57
CA THR A 177 -7.36 -1.27 5.40
C THR A 177 -6.60 -2.55 5.09
N ASP A 178 -6.92 -3.64 5.79
CA ASP A 178 -6.28 -4.93 5.60
C ASP A 178 -6.46 -5.43 4.16
N ILE A 179 -7.70 -5.39 3.67
CA ILE A 179 -8.05 -5.82 2.31
C ILE A 179 -7.32 -4.99 1.25
N VAL A 180 -7.35 -3.66 1.37
CA VAL A 180 -6.77 -2.75 0.36
C VAL A 180 -5.24 -2.84 0.32
N ILE A 181 -4.58 -2.87 1.49
CA ILE A 181 -3.12 -2.91 1.55
C ILE A 181 -2.59 -4.27 1.08
N ARG A 182 -3.23 -5.38 1.48
CA ARG A 182 -2.90 -6.72 0.96
C ARG A 182 -3.04 -6.77 -0.56
N ASP A 183 -4.09 -6.19 -1.12
CA ASP A 183 -4.30 -6.15 -2.56
C ASP A 183 -3.25 -5.27 -3.28
N CYS A 184 -2.83 -4.15 -2.67
CA CYS A 184 -1.72 -3.33 -3.17
C CYS A 184 -0.38 -4.08 -3.20
N ILE A 185 -0.12 -4.97 -2.24
CA ILE A 185 1.09 -5.80 -2.22
C ILE A 185 1.05 -6.87 -3.31
N ASN A 186 -0.10 -7.55 -3.44
CA ASN A 186 -0.28 -8.69 -4.33
C ASN A 186 -0.46 -8.29 -5.81
N SER A 187 -0.85 -7.04 -6.07
CA SER A 187 -1.02 -6.54 -7.43
C SER A 187 0.32 -6.31 -8.12
N GLN A 188 0.38 -6.64 -9.42
CA GLN A 188 1.61 -6.50 -10.22
C GLN A 188 2.01 -5.04 -10.44
N GLU A 189 1.01 -4.19 -10.54
CA GLU A 189 1.10 -2.73 -10.59
C GLU A 189 0.34 -2.21 -9.38
N SER A 190 0.94 -1.32 -8.60
CA SER A 190 0.27 -0.60 -7.52
C SER A 190 1.05 0.66 -7.14
N PRO A 191 0.39 1.72 -6.63
CA PRO A 191 1.07 2.92 -6.16
C PRO A 191 2.13 2.62 -5.09
N LEU A 192 1.86 1.65 -4.20
CA LEU A 192 2.80 1.22 -3.17
C LEU A 192 4.07 0.63 -3.79
N ARG A 193 3.91 -0.27 -4.76
CA ARG A 193 5.03 -0.86 -5.50
C ARG A 193 5.81 0.18 -6.28
N SER A 194 5.12 1.10 -6.96
CA SER A 194 5.74 2.20 -7.71
C SER A 194 6.62 3.08 -6.82
N VAL A 195 6.16 3.41 -5.60
CA VAL A 195 6.97 4.17 -4.62
C VAL A 195 8.17 3.35 -4.13
N ILE A 196 8.00 2.07 -3.82
CA ILE A 196 9.11 1.21 -3.39
C ILE A 196 10.18 1.10 -4.48
N ILE A 197 9.78 0.91 -5.74
CA ILE A 197 10.70 0.87 -6.89
C ILE A 197 11.45 2.19 -7.03
N ARG A 198 10.77 3.33 -6.84
CA ARG A 198 11.42 4.65 -6.89
C ARG A 198 12.45 4.83 -5.78
N SER A 199 12.14 4.40 -4.55
CA SER A 199 13.00 4.63 -3.39
C SER A 199 14.18 3.67 -3.32
N TYR A 200 13.99 2.39 -3.67
CA TYR A 200 15.00 1.34 -3.49
C TYR A 200 15.47 0.69 -4.80
N GLY A 201 15.00 1.19 -5.95
CA GLY A 201 15.28 0.60 -7.26
C GLY A 201 14.50 -0.69 -7.52
N GLY A 202 14.79 -1.34 -8.65
CA GLY A 202 14.08 -2.55 -9.09
C GLY A 202 13.63 -2.51 -10.55
N TYR A 203 13.44 -1.31 -11.10
CA TYR A 203 13.30 -1.06 -12.53
C TYR A 203 13.82 0.34 -12.84
N GLU A 204 15.01 0.42 -13.43
CA GLU A 204 15.73 1.69 -13.67
C GLU A 204 14.94 2.68 -14.55
N ASN A 205 14.01 2.17 -15.37
CA ASN A 205 13.16 2.96 -16.26
C ASN A 205 11.71 3.12 -15.77
N HIS A 206 11.36 2.64 -14.58
CA HIS A 206 9.99 2.78 -14.07
C HIS A 206 9.70 4.22 -13.69
N LYS A 207 8.70 4.82 -14.33
CA LYS A 207 8.24 6.17 -14.02
C LYS A 207 7.01 6.09 -13.13
N ILE A 208 7.13 6.56 -11.90
CA ILE A 208 5.98 6.77 -11.04
C ILE A 208 5.12 7.91 -11.60
N GLN A 209 3.81 7.71 -11.61
CA GLN A 209 2.85 8.75 -11.96
C GLN A 209 2.64 9.68 -10.75
N GLU A 210 2.42 10.97 -11.00
CA GLU A 210 2.33 11.97 -9.93
C GLU A 210 1.18 11.66 -8.95
N TRP A 211 0.06 11.13 -9.45
CA TRP A 211 -1.07 10.73 -8.61
C TRP A 211 -0.74 9.52 -7.72
N GLU A 212 0.09 8.56 -8.18
CA GLU A 212 0.52 7.42 -7.35
C GLU A 212 1.34 7.92 -6.16
N SER A 213 2.29 8.83 -6.43
CA SER A 213 3.11 9.46 -5.40
C SER A 213 2.24 10.27 -4.43
N GLY A 214 1.30 11.06 -4.94
CA GLY A 214 0.38 11.86 -4.13
C GLY A 214 -0.55 11.01 -3.27
N LEU A 215 -1.00 9.85 -3.77
CA LEU A 215 -1.82 8.91 -3.00
C LEU A 215 -1.02 8.25 -1.88
N MET A 216 0.22 7.84 -2.15
CA MET A 216 1.10 7.27 -1.11
C MET A 216 1.48 8.28 -0.03
N GLN A 217 1.71 9.54 -0.40
CA GLN A 217 1.93 10.65 0.54
C GLN A 217 0.74 10.91 1.47
N LYS A 218 -0.48 10.62 1.04
CA LYS A 218 -1.69 10.75 1.87
C LYS A 218 -2.02 9.48 2.66
N THR A 219 -1.29 8.38 2.45
CA THR A 219 -1.58 7.07 3.03
C THR A 219 -0.33 6.48 3.70
N VAL A 220 0.33 5.50 3.10
CA VAL A 220 1.43 4.73 3.72
C VAL A 220 2.59 5.63 4.16
N LEU A 221 2.87 6.71 3.42
CA LEU A 221 3.92 7.67 3.77
C LEU A 221 3.43 8.79 4.69
N CYS A 222 2.15 8.84 5.06
CA CYS A 222 1.64 9.78 6.06
C CYS A 222 1.71 9.11 7.43
N PRO A 223 2.59 9.56 8.36
CA PRO A 223 2.75 8.95 9.67
C PRO A 223 1.46 8.85 10.47
N GLN A 224 0.65 9.92 10.46
CA GLN A 224 -0.59 10.01 11.22
C GLN A 224 -1.62 9.02 10.66
N TRP A 225 -1.73 8.91 9.34
CA TRP A 225 -2.58 7.92 8.70
C TRP A 225 -2.13 6.49 9.03
N TYR A 226 -0.84 6.19 8.83
CA TYR A 226 -0.25 4.87 9.05
C TYR A 226 -0.53 4.35 10.47
N LEU A 227 -0.30 5.20 11.47
CA LEU A 227 -0.53 4.90 12.88
C LEU A 227 -2.02 4.84 13.25
N LYS A 228 -2.87 5.65 12.61
CA LYS A 228 -4.33 5.67 12.84
C LYS A 228 -5.01 4.41 12.33
N VAL A 229 -4.67 3.98 11.11
CA VAL A 229 -5.30 2.80 10.48
C VAL A 229 -4.58 1.50 10.76
N ARG A 230 -3.43 1.55 11.44
CA ARG A 230 -2.61 0.39 11.77
C ARG A 230 -2.22 -0.41 10.54
N CYS A 231 -1.66 0.30 9.56
CA CYS A 231 -1.20 -0.25 8.29
C CYS A 231 -0.09 -1.31 8.48
N ASP A 232 0.57 -1.35 9.64
CA ASP A 232 1.58 -2.35 9.98
C ASP A 232 1.04 -3.80 9.98
N TYR A 233 -0.22 -4.03 10.38
CA TYR A 233 -0.82 -5.37 10.42
C TYR A 233 -0.94 -6.03 9.05
N PRO A 234 -1.58 -5.42 8.03
CA PRO A 234 -1.66 -6.06 6.72
C PRO A 234 -0.30 -6.29 6.09
N LEU A 235 0.67 -5.41 6.33
CA LEU A 235 2.04 -5.59 5.85
C LEU A 235 2.68 -6.82 6.49
N LEU A 236 2.58 -6.97 7.82
CA LEU A 236 3.06 -8.15 8.54
C LEU A 236 2.37 -9.43 8.05
N PHE A 237 1.04 -9.48 8.08
CA PHE A 237 0.32 -10.69 7.73
C PHE A 237 0.53 -11.10 6.27
N SER A 238 0.60 -10.14 5.34
CA SER A 238 0.96 -10.45 3.95
C SER A 238 2.31 -11.16 3.84
N ALA A 239 3.29 -10.71 4.62
CA ALA A 239 4.63 -11.30 4.61
C ALA A 239 4.64 -12.68 5.30
N THR A 240 4.05 -12.81 6.49
CA THR A 240 4.07 -14.06 7.25
C THR A 240 3.24 -15.16 6.59
N GLU A 241 2.09 -14.83 5.99
CA GLU A 241 1.29 -15.78 5.20
C GLU A 241 2.04 -16.20 3.93
N ALA A 242 2.69 -15.26 3.24
CA ALA A 242 3.52 -15.55 2.07
C ALA A 242 4.68 -16.51 2.41
N ILE A 243 5.35 -16.33 3.54
CA ILE A 243 6.42 -17.24 4.01
C ILE A 243 5.83 -18.58 4.50
N GLY A 244 4.71 -18.52 5.22
CA GLY A 244 4.04 -19.67 5.80
C GLY A 244 3.44 -20.63 4.78
N SER A 245 3.07 -20.14 3.59
CA SER A 245 2.52 -20.97 2.49
C SER A 245 3.50 -22.02 1.98
N GLY A 246 4.80 -21.79 2.14
CA GLY A 246 5.86 -22.65 1.60
C GLY A 246 6.04 -22.56 0.08
N GLU A 247 5.25 -21.74 -0.62
CA GLU A 247 5.34 -21.56 -2.08
C GLU A 247 6.73 -21.10 -2.53
N PHE A 248 7.42 -20.34 -1.67
CA PHE A 248 8.73 -19.79 -1.96
C PHE A 248 9.90 -20.67 -1.50
N ASP A 249 9.66 -21.73 -0.72
CA ASP A 249 10.72 -22.45 0.00
C ASP A 249 11.82 -22.97 -0.93
N ASP A 250 11.47 -23.59 -2.05
CA ASP A 250 12.50 -24.11 -2.97
C ASP A 250 13.09 -22.99 -3.84
N ARG A 251 12.25 -22.10 -4.38
CA ARG A 251 12.69 -21.05 -5.30
C ARG A 251 13.60 -20.02 -4.62
N TYR A 252 13.36 -19.68 -3.36
CA TYR A 252 14.08 -18.61 -2.65
C TYR A 252 15.30 -19.10 -1.89
N ASN A 253 15.49 -20.42 -1.77
CA ASN A 253 16.70 -21.03 -1.22
C ASN A 253 17.76 -21.37 -2.28
N LEU A 254 17.38 -21.45 -3.55
CA LEU A 254 18.32 -21.74 -4.63
C LEU A 254 18.88 -20.46 -5.26
N SER A 255 20.13 -20.53 -5.71
CA SER A 255 20.65 -19.55 -6.66
C SER A 255 20.10 -19.87 -8.04
N SER A 256 19.39 -18.93 -8.67
CA SER A 256 18.95 -19.09 -10.06
C SER A 256 19.81 -18.24 -10.97
N ASP A 257 20.09 -18.73 -12.19
CA ASP A 257 20.83 -17.96 -13.20
C ASP A 257 20.21 -16.57 -13.41
N ARG A 258 18.87 -16.48 -13.32
CA ARG A 258 18.13 -15.22 -13.40
C ARG A 258 18.37 -14.30 -12.21
N TYR A 259 18.45 -14.83 -10.99
CA TYR A 259 18.79 -14.03 -9.81
C TYR A 259 20.24 -13.54 -9.86
N ALA A 260 21.15 -14.39 -10.32
CA ALA A 260 22.56 -14.07 -10.51
C ALA A 260 22.78 -13.05 -11.65
N SER A 261 22.07 -13.19 -12.79
CA SER A 261 22.16 -12.28 -13.94
C SER A 261 21.52 -10.92 -13.67
N ASP A 262 20.40 -10.90 -12.97
CA ASP A 262 19.61 -9.68 -12.75
C ASP A 262 20.05 -8.93 -11.48
N GLN A 263 21.12 -9.37 -10.79
CA GLN A 263 21.54 -8.87 -9.47
C GLN A 263 20.35 -8.68 -8.49
N GLY A 264 19.41 -9.62 -8.53
CA GLY A 264 18.20 -9.60 -7.69
C GLY A 264 17.17 -8.50 -8.00
N ILE A 265 17.26 -7.76 -9.11
CA ILE A 265 16.39 -6.63 -9.45
C ILE A 265 14.95 -7.08 -9.77
N SER A 266 14.76 -8.08 -10.65
CA SER A 266 13.44 -8.50 -11.16
C SER A 266 12.58 -9.34 -10.18
N PRO A 267 13.12 -10.26 -9.36
CA PRO A 267 12.29 -11.09 -8.48
C PRO A 267 11.88 -10.39 -7.17
N ARG A 268 12.69 -9.48 -6.60
CA ARG A 268 12.42 -8.90 -5.27
C ARG A 268 11.22 -7.95 -5.23
N ILE A 269 11.02 -7.16 -6.27
CA ILE A 269 9.88 -6.23 -6.37
C ILE A 269 8.52 -6.92 -6.59
N ASN A 270 8.55 -8.21 -6.93
CA ASN A 270 7.37 -9.06 -7.00
C ASN A 270 7.20 -9.92 -5.73
N CYS A 271 8.13 -9.82 -4.78
CA CYS A 271 8.08 -10.57 -3.53
C CYS A 271 7.22 -9.82 -2.50
N PRO A 272 6.10 -10.40 -2.05
CA PRO A 272 5.25 -9.77 -1.03
C PRO A 272 6.01 -9.42 0.24
N VAL A 273 6.94 -10.29 0.67
CA VAL A 273 7.78 -10.07 1.86
C VAL A 273 8.66 -8.83 1.71
N TYR A 274 9.33 -8.67 0.56
CA TYR A 274 10.15 -7.49 0.29
C TYR A 274 9.31 -6.22 0.27
N LEU A 275 8.15 -6.25 -0.41
CA LEU A 275 7.25 -5.10 -0.49
C LEU A 275 6.74 -4.71 0.91
N SER A 276 6.37 -5.67 1.75
CA SER A 276 5.96 -5.44 3.13
C SER A 276 7.06 -4.82 3.98
N VAL A 277 8.29 -5.35 3.92
CA VAL A 277 9.44 -4.80 4.65
C VAL A 277 9.69 -3.37 4.20
N LYS A 278 9.82 -3.12 2.89
CA LYS A 278 10.13 -1.78 2.37
C LYS A 278 8.99 -0.77 2.58
N ALA A 279 7.73 -1.20 2.58
CA ALA A 279 6.62 -0.34 2.94
C ALA A 279 6.72 0.14 4.40
N GLN A 280 7.05 -0.75 5.34
CA GLN A 280 7.25 -0.38 6.75
C GLN A 280 8.46 0.54 6.92
N VAL A 281 9.57 0.26 6.23
CA VAL A 281 10.76 1.12 6.27
C VAL A 281 10.43 2.52 5.76
N LEU A 282 9.72 2.66 4.64
CA LEU A 282 9.29 3.96 4.11
C LEU A 282 8.37 4.72 5.06
N ALA A 283 7.44 4.03 5.72
CA ALA A 283 6.56 4.66 6.70
C ALA A 283 7.37 5.21 7.90
N ILE A 284 8.34 4.44 8.40
CA ILE A 284 9.23 4.88 9.48
C ILE A 284 10.13 6.02 9.01
N GLU A 285 10.70 5.95 7.81
CA GLU A 285 11.49 7.04 7.22
C GLU A 285 10.70 8.34 7.13
N SER A 286 9.42 8.26 6.74
CA SER A 286 8.54 9.43 6.72
C SER A 286 8.27 9.95 8.14
N GLY A 287 8.01 9.05 9.09
CA GLY A 287 7.89 9.38 10.51
C GLY A 287 9.11 10.10 11.06
N ILE A 288 10.31 9.63 10.70
CA ILE A 288 11.57 10.28 11.03
C ILE A 288 11.63 11.66 10.37
N SER A 289 11.29 11.77 9.09
CA SER A 289 11.35 13.04 8.34
C SER A 289 10.34 14.09 8.81
N GLU A 290 9.24 13.68 9.42
CA GLU A 290 8.23 14.56 10.02
C GLU A 290 8.41 14.77 11.54
N GLY A 291 9.31 14.02 12.19
CA GLY A 291 9.52 14.13 13.65
C GLY A 291 8.41 13.46 14.49
N VAL A 292 7.72 12.46 13.94
CA VAL A 292 6.62 11.75 14.61
C VAL A 292 7.13 10.48 15.31
N ASP A 293 7.43 10.58 16.62
CA ASP A 293 7.86 9.45 17.47
C ASP A 293 6.66 8.62 17.95
N GLY A 294 6.21 7.71 17.08
CA GLY A 294 5.09 6.80 17.32
C GLY A 294 5.51 5.33 17.39
N ASP A 295 4.56 4.45 17.73
CA ASP A 295 4.78 3.00 17.66
C ASP A 295 4.45 2.48 16.26
N TYR A 296 5.48 2.38 15.41
CA TYR A 296 5.38 1.82 14.06
C TYR A 296 5.46 0.29 14.02
N PHE A 297 5.48 -0.37 15.20
CA PHE A 297 5.56 -1.82 15.33
C PHE A 297 6.81 -2.38 14.66
N VAL A 298 7.96 -1.77 14.98
CA VAL A 298 9.30 -2.21 14.56
C VAL A 298 9.55 -3.69 14.90
N ASP A 299 8.87 -4.22 15.92
CA ASP A 299 8.92 -5.63 16.30
C ASP A 299 8.49 -6.57 15.15
N ASN A 300 7.68 -6.09 14.19
CA ASN A 300 7.29 -6.81 12.98
C ASN A 300 8.50 -7.24 12.14
N PHE A 301 9.57 -6.45 12.11
CA PHE A 301 10.79 -6.83 11.40
C PHE A 301 11.42 -8.07 12.02
N MET A 302 11.38 -8.23 13.34
CA MET A 302 11.88 -9.44 14.00
C MET A 302 11.06 -10.68 13.65
N HIS A 303 9.73 -10.53 13.58
CA HIS A 303 8.84 -11.62 13.19
C HIS A 303 9.12 -12.07 11.76
N MET A 304 9.13 -11.14 10.80
CA MET A 304 9.45 -11.44 9.41
C MET A 304 10.87 -12.03 9.27
N PHE A 305 11.85 -11.46 9.99
CA PHE A 305 13.22 -11.94 9.98
C PHE A 305 13.34 -13.39 10.46
N ARG A 306 12.70 -13.73 11.58
CA ARG A 306 12.69 -15.10 12.11
C ARG A 306 12.03 -16.08 11.15
N ASP A 307 10.90 -15.70 10.56
CA ASP A 307 10.19 -16.55 9.61
C ASP A 307 11.05 -16.82 8.36
N ILE A 308 11.68 -15.78 7.80
CA ILE A 308 12.63 -15.90 6.69
C ILE A 308 13.79 -16.81 7.09
N ARG A 309 14.42 -16.57 8.24
CA ARG A 309 15.58 -17.35 8.72
C ARG A 309 15.22 -18.82 8.89
N CYS A 310 14.07 -19.12 9.49
CA CYS A 310 13.59 -20.50 9.67
C CYS A 310 13.39 -21.23 8.34
N LYS A 311 13.00 -20.51 7.28
CA LYS A 311 12.84 -21.07 5.93
C LYS A 311 14.13 -21.09 5.12
N SER A 312 15.11 -20.26 5.46
CA SER A 312 16.44 -20.24 4.84
C SER A 312 17.17 -21.56 5.14
N ARG A 313 17.84 -22.09 4.11
CA ARG A 313 18.67 -23.31 4.16
C ARG A 313 20.13 -22.94 3.91
N GLY A 314 21.01 -23.27 4.85
CA GLY A 314 22.47 -23.12 4.73
C GLY A 314 23.08 -24.19 3.83
N LEU A 315 22.64 -24.29 2.57
CA LEU A 315 23.15 -25.28 1.62
C LEU A 315 24.53 -24.86 1.08
N ASP A 316 25.60 -25.58 1.43
CA ASP A 316 26.98 -25.30 0.97
C ASP A 316 27.07 -25.12 -0.56
N SER A 317 26.30 -25.92 -1.31
CA SER A 317 26.21 -25.83 -2.78
C SER A 317 25.72 -24.48 -3.34
N VAL A 318 25.07 -23.67 -2.51
CA VAL A 318 24.55 -22.33 -2.81
C VAL A 318 25.45 -21.27 -2.18
N TRP A 319 25.78 -21.41 -0.89
CA TRP A 319 26.51 -20.41 -0.13
C TRP A 319 28.02 -20.36 -0.42
N ASP A 320 28.64 -21.50 -0.69
CA ASP A 320 30.08 -21.60 -0.94
C ASP A 320 30.41 -21.73 -2.43
N ASN A 321 29.43 -21.42 -3.30
CA ASN A 321 29.61 -21.56 -4.73
C ASN A 321 30.38 -20.36 -5.30
N PRO A 322 31.59 -20.55 -5.85
CA PRO A 322 32.40 -19.46 -6.36
C PRO A 322 31.82 -18.78 -7.61
N ARG A 323 30.77 -19.34 -8.23
CA ARG A 323 30.11 -18.77 -9.40
C ARG A 323 28.98 -17.79 -9.07
N TYR A 324 28.52 -17.75 -7.82
CA TYR A 324 27.41 -16.89 -7.41
C TYR A 324 27.91 -15.67 -6.65
N ASN A 325 27.05 -14.65 -6.53
CA ASN A 325 27.34 -13.53 -5.63
C ASN A 325 27.50 -14.09 -4.22
N LEU A 326 28.74 -14.12 -3.74
CA LEU A 326 29.10 -14.70 -2.44
C LEU A 326 28.45 -13.95 -1.27
N GLU A 327 28.05 -12.68 -1.46
CA GLU A 327 27.46 -11.90 -0.39
C GLU A 327 26.02 -12.34 -0.08
N PHE A 328 25.18 -12.51 -1.11
CA PHE A 328 23.75 -12.82 -0.97
C PHE A 328 23.28 -13.84 -2.04
N PRO A 329 23.59 -15.13 -1.88
CA PRO A 329 23.46 -16.13 -2.95
C PRO A 329 22.02 -16.54 -3.27
N SER A 330 21.06 -16.21 -2.39
CA SER A 330 19.63 -16.56 -2.50
C SER A 330 18.70 -15.40 -2.14
N VAL A 331 17.43 -15.47 -2.53
CA VAL A 331 16.44 -14.43 -2.19
C VAL A 331 16.23 -14.33 -0.68
N PHE A 332 16.18 -15.45 0.05
CA PHE A 332 16.07 -15.39 1.52
C PHE A 332 17.30 -14.75 2.18
N SER A 333 18.52 -15.06 1.70
CA SER A 333 19.73 -14.40 2.21
C SER A 333 19.71 -12.89 2.01
N PHE A 334 19.21 -12.44 0.84
CA PHE A 334 19.06 -11.03 0.53
C PHE A 334 18.00 -10.36 1.41
N LEU A 335 16.85 -11.00 1.66
CA LEU A 335 15.82 -10.44 2.55
C LEU A 335 16.32 -10.29 3.99
N LEU A 336 17.07 -11.26 4.52
CA LEU A 336 17.69 -11.17 5.85
C LEU A 336 18.67 -10.00 5.91
N TYR A 337 19.52 -9.87 4.90
CA TYR A 337 20.46 -8.75 4.79
C TYR A 337 19.74 -7.40 4.73
N GLU A 338 18.70 -7.28 3.90
CA GLU A 338 17.96 -6.03 3.74
C GLU A 338 17.33 -5.59 5.06
N ILE A 339 16.71 -6.50 5.83
CA ILE A 339 16.15 -6.15 7.15
C ILE A 339 17.24 -5.62 8.11
N LEU A 340 18.41 -6.27 8.18
CA LEU A 340 19.52 -5.82 9.02
C LEU A 340 20.05 -4.45 8.59
N LYS A 341 20.21 -4.25 7.27
CA LYS A 341 20.65 -3.00 6.67
C LYS A 341 19.64 -1.87 6.89
N ASP A 342 18.35 -2.18 6.81
CA ASP A 342 17.28 -1.23 7.04
C ASP A 342 17.28 -0.77 8.50
N MET A 343 17.51 -1.66 9.49
CA MET A 343 17.67 -1.25 10.89
C MET A 343 18.86 -0.29 11.08
N GLN A 344 20.01 -0.61 10.48
CA GLN A 344 21.19 0.26 10.50
C GLN A 344 20.88 1.64 9.90
N PHE A 345 20.22 1.64 8.73
CA PHE A 345 19.86 2.86 8.01
C PHE A 345 18.88 3.72 8.81
N LEU A 346 17.79 3.13 9.31
CA LEU A 346 16.78 3.84 10.10
C LEU A 346 17.38 4.46 11.35
N LEU A 347 18.23 3.72 12.07
CA LEU A 347 18.91 4.23 13.27
C LEU A 347 19.84 5.40 12.92
N ALA A 348 20.62 5.29 11.84
CA ALA A 348 21.46 6.40 11.36
C ALA A 348 20.61 7.61 10.97
N SER A 349 19.46 7.41 10.32
CA SER A 349 18.55 8.49 9.91
C SER A 349 17.95 9.23 11.11
N ILE A 350 17.52 8.53 12.15
CA ILE A 350 17.07 9.15 13.41
C ILE A 350 18.18 10.01 14.02
N LEU A 351 19.40 9.47 14.10
CA LEU A 351 20.53 10.17 14.68
C LEU A 351 20.95 11.40 13.84
N ARG A 352 20.91 11.30 12.51
CA ARG A 352 21.16 12.44 11.62
C ARG A 352 20.18 13.57 11.87
N ARG A 353 18.89 13.26 11.98
CA ARG A 353 17.85 14.25 12.31
C ARG A 353 18.10 14.87 13.69
N ALA A 354 18.35 14.05 14.71
CA ALA A 354 18.62 14.54 16.05
C ALA A 354 19.83 15.50 16.08
N CYS A 355 20.83 15.28 15.23
CA CYS A 355 21.96 16.19 15.07
C CYS A 355 21.59 17.50 14.34
N ASP A 356 20.65 17.47 13.40
CA ASP A 356 20.16 18.66 12.69
C ASP A 356 19.31 19.55 13.60
N GLU A 357 18.44 18.95 14.40
CA GLU A 357 17.49 19.66 15.27
C GLU A 357 18.07 19.97 16.67
N GLN A 358 19.24 19.41 17.00
CA GLN A 358 19.86 19.44 18.33
C GLN A 358 18.96 18.90 19.45
N GLU A 359 18.08 17.95 19.11
CA GLU A 359 17.15 17.34 20.05
C GLU A 359 17.71 16.03 20.65
N LEU A 360 16.97 15.50 21.62
CA LEU A 360 17.21 14.17 22.23
C LEU A 360 17.02 13.01 21.21
N GLY A 361 16.48 13.31 20.03
CA GLY A 361 16.10 12.34 19.00
C GLY A 361 14.69 11.79 19.22
N MET A 362 14.40 10.67 18.57
CA MET A 362 13.14 9.93 18.67
C MET A 362 13.36 8.73 19.60
N PRO A 363 13.27 8.90 20.93
CA PRO A 363 13.74 7.90 21.89
C PRO A 363 13.00 6.56 21.79
N LEU A 364 11.68 6.56 21.53
CA LEU A 364 10.91 5.32 21.40
C LEU A 364 11.39 4.53 20.18
N LEU A 365 11.42 5.16 19.01
CA LEU A 365 11.91 4.53 17.78
C LEU A 365 13.37 4.09 17.87
N THR A 366 14.25 4.94 18.40
CA THR A 366 15.67 4.62 18.62
C THR A 366 15.82 3.37 19.47
N GLY A 367 15.10 3.32 20.59
CA GLY A 367 15.10 2.20 21.52
C GLY A 367 14.63 0.91 20.85
N LYS A 368 13.49 0.95 20.14
CA LYS A 368 12.93 -0.22 19.46
C LYS A 368 13.83 -0.73 18.34
N ILE A 369 14.28 0.14 17.43
CA ILE A 369 15.16 -0.24 16.30
C ILE A 369 16.47 -0.85 16.80
N ALA A 370 17.12 -0.24 17.79
CA ALA A 370 18.35 -0.79 18.37
C ALA A 370 18.12 -2.19 18.99
N SER A 371 17.02 -2.36 19.73
CA SER A 371 16.70 -3.64 20.37
C SER A 371 16.39 -4.73 19.35
N ILE A 372 15.60 -4.41 18.33
CA ILE A 372 15.24 -5.35 17.26
C ILE A 372 16.46 -5.71 16.41
N TRP A 373 17.32 -4.75 16.11
CA TRP A 373 18.55 -5.04 15.37
C TRP A 373 19.46 -6.01 16.12
N VAL A 374 19.71 -5.75 17.41
CA VAL A 374 20.47 -6.66 18.27
C VAL A 374 19.81 -8.04 18.32
N ALA A 375 18.48 -8.09 18.48
CA ALA A 375 17.74 -9.35 18.51
C ALA A 375 17.94 -10.15 17.20
N CYS A 376 17.85 -9.52 16.03
CA CYS A 376 18.07 -10.17 14.74
C CYS A 376 19.51 -10.71 14.61
N VAL A 377 20.52 -9.92 14.97
CA VAL A 377 21.94 -10.33 14.91
C VAL A 377 22.21 -11.52 15.85
N VAL A 378 21.68 -11.45 17.07
CA VAL A 378 21.81 -12.52 18.07
C VAL A 378 21.07 -13.79 17.62
N ASP A 379 19.89 -13.66 17.03
CA ASP A 379 19.10 -14.79 16.53
C ASP A 379 19.83 -15.52 15.38
N LEU A 380 20.48 -14.79 14.47
CA LEU A 380 21.38 -15.38 13.48
C LEU A 380 22.56 -16.10 14.15
N ALA A 381 23.31 -15.42 15.01
CA ALA A 381 24.52 -15.98 15.62
C ALA A 381 24.25 -17.20 16.51
N ARG A 382 23.04 -17.31 17.09
CA ARG A 382 22.64 -18.47 17.89
C ARG A 382 22.27 -19.70 17.07
N THR A 383 21.88 -19.52 15.81
CA THR A 383 21.22 -20.57 15.01
C THR A 383 22.15 -21.11 13.94
N LYS A 384 22.28 -22.45 13.89
CA LYS A 384 23.14 -23.15 12.93
C LYS A 384 22.32 -23.72 11.77
N GLY A 385 22.93 -23.81 10.58
CA GLY A 385 22.39 -24.53 9.42
C GLY A 385 21.32 -23.80 8.61
N HIS A 386 20.87 -22.61 9.04
CA HIS A 386 19.91 -21.80 8.30
C HIS A 386 20.56 -20.84 7.28
N VAL A 387 21.77 -20.39 7.59
CA VAL A 387 22.62 -19.51 6.76
C VAL A 387 24.07 -19.98 6.92
N SER A 388 24.98 -19.51 6.05
CA SER A 388 26.40 -19.82 6.20
C SER A 388 27.04 -19.06 7.37
N ASP A 389 28.11 -19.62 7.94
CA ASP A 389 28.87 -18.96 9.01
C ASP A 389 29.45 -17.61 8.54
N GLY A 390 29.87 -17.51 7.27
CA GLY A 390 30.34 -16.27 6.68
C GLY A 390 29.28 -15.16 6.67
N PHE A 391 28.02 -15.51 6.42
CA PHE A 391 26.91 -14.55 6.47
C PHE A 391 26.63 -14.09 7.90
N VAL A 392 26.67 -15.01 8.88
CA VAL A 392 26.55 -14.68 10.30
C VAL A 392 27.65 -13.70 10.72
N LEU A 393 28.90 -14.00 10.39
CA LEU A 393 30.04 -13.13 10.71
C LEU A 393 29.91 -11.76 10.05
N THR A 394 29.43 -11.70 8.81
CA THR A 394 29.17 -10.43 8.11
C THR A 394 28.12 -9.58 8.83
N ALA A 395 27.02 -10.19 9.27
CA ALA A 395 25.96 -9.50 10.02
C ALA A 395 26.46 -8.98 11.38
N VAL A 396 27.19 -9.82 12.13
CA VAL A 396 27.80 -9.44 13.41
C VAL A 396 28.83 -8.33 13.22
N ASN A 397 29.72 -8.46 12.24
CA ASN A 397 30.73 -7.44 11.91
C ASN A 397 30.10 -6.11 11.54
N ALA A 398 29.05 -6.10 10.71
CA ALA A 398 28.36 -4.87 10.33
C ALA A 398 27.79 -4.14 11.56
N TYR A 399 27.19 -4.88 12.49
CA TYR A 399 26.72 -4.34 13.77
C TYR A 399 27.87 -3.77 14.61
N MET A 400 28.96 -4.53 14.80
CA MET A 400 30.11 -4.09 15.60
C MET A 400 30.77 -2.84 15.01
N VAL A 401 30.98 -2.82 13.70
CA VAL A 401 31.54 -1.67 12.98
C VAL A 401 30.67 -0.44 13.18
N PHE A 402 29.35 -0.57 13.09
CA PHE A 402 28.43 0.55 13.34
C PHE A 402 28.57 1.10 14.76
N VAL A 403 28.60 0.23 15.78
CA VAL A 403 28.76 0.64 17.19
C VAL A 403 30.10 1.38 17.42
N LEU A 404 31.19 0.84 16.87
CA LEU A 404 32.53 1.44 16.98
C LEU A 404 32.60 2.79 16.24
N GLN A 405 32.03 2.88 15.03
CA GLN A 405 31.93 4.13 14.29
C GLN A 405 31.09 5.16 15.04
N LEU A 406 29.96 4.76 15.62
CA LEU A 406 29.10 5.66 16.39
C LEU A 406 29.84 6.24 17.61
N LYS A 407 30.69 5.44 18.26
CA LYS A 407 31.51 5.86 19.40
C LYS A 407 32.65 6.81 19.01
N HIS A 408 33.39 6.48 17.95
CA HIS A 408 34.66 7.15 17.64
C HIS A 408 34.59 8.14 16.47
N ALA A 409 33.87 7.77 15.42
CA ALA A 409 33.78 8.51 14.17
C ALA A 409 32.32 8.84 13.78
N PRO A 410 31.47 9.36 14.70
CA PRO A 410 30.06 9.62 14.39
C PRO A 410 29.87 10.65 13.27
N ARG A 411 30.85 11.54 13.06
CA ARG A 411 30.83 12.49 11.93
C ARG A 411 30.91 11.80 10.57
N GLU A 412 31.71 10.75 10.46
CA GLU A 412 31.86 9.96 9.23
C GLU A 412 30.63 9.11 8.98
N LEU A 413 30.10 8.48 10.03
CA LEU A 413 28.90 7.64 9.95
C LEU A 413 27.64 8.44 9.59
N LEU A 414 27.46 9.61 10.22
CA LEU A 414 26.25 10.41 10.09
C LEU A 414 26.37 11.49 9.01
N PHE A 415 27.58 11.75 8.50
CA PHE A 415 27.88 12.86 7.58
C PHE A 415 27.43 14.23 8.13
N LYS A 416 27.62 14.45 9.45
CA LYS A 416 27.22 15.68 10.16
C LYS A 416 28.40 16.35 10.86
N ARG A 417 28.43 17.69 10.82
CA ARG A 417 29.44 18.52 11.51
C ARG A 417 29.11 18.71 12.99
N ASN A 418 27.86 19.07 13.27
CA ASN A 418 27.31 19.18 14.62
C ASN A 418 26.75 17.84 15.04
N LEU A 419 26.98 17.46 16.30
CA LEU A 419 26.57 16.16 16.83
C LEU A 419 25.70 16.37 18.08
N SER A 420 24.59 15.63 18.16
CA SER A 420 23.83 15.50 19.41
C SER A 420 24.46 14.40 20.26
N GLY A 421 25.35 14.80 21.18
CA GLY A 421 26.03 13.87 22.08
C GLY A 421 25.06 13.02 22.90
N ASN A 422 23.93 13.59 23.32
CA ASN A 422 22.89 12.88 24.08
C ASN A 422 22.20 11.79 23.24
N ALA A 423 21.79 12.10 22.01
CA ALA A 423 21.14 11.12 21.12
C ALA A 423 22.11 9.97 20.77
N ILE A 424 23.36 10.30 20.43
CA ILE A 424 24.41 9.33 20.14
C ILE A 424 24.67 8.42 21.34
N ASN A 425 24.88 8.99 22.53
CA ASN A 425 25.14 8.22 23.74
C ASN A 425 23.95 7.35 24.13
N SER A 426 22.72 7.84 23.95
CA SER A 426 21.50 7.05 24.21
C SER A 426 21.43 5.82 23.31
N ALA A 427 21.59 6.00 21.99
CA ALA A 427 21.62 4.89 21.05
C ALA A 427 22.77 3.91 21.31
N LEU A 428 23.97 4.43 21.59
CA LEU A 428 25.15 3.63 21.91
C LEU A 428 24.94 2.77 23.16
N ASN A 429 24.40 3.37 24.24
CA ASN A 429 24.09 2.65 25.47
C ASN A 429 23.04 1.57 25.23
N ARG A 430 22.02 1.84 24.41
CA ARG A 430 21.00 0.84 24.07
C ARG A 430 21.60 -0.33 23.30
N LEU A 431 22.35 -0.08 22.23
CA LEU A 431 23.01 -1.12 21.44
C LEU A 431 23.94 -1.98 22.31
N THR A 432 24.83 -1.35 23.06
CA THR A 432 25.82 -2.07 23.89
C THR A 432 25.16 -2.85 25.03
N SER A 433 24.15 -2.28 25.72
CA SER A 433 23.45 -2.97 26.81
C SER A 433 22.64 -4.17 26.33
N GLU A 434 21.91 -4.05 25.21
CA GLU A 434 21.14 -5.18 24.65
C GLU A 434 22.07 -6.31 24.20
N MET A 435 23.20 -6.00 23.54
CA MET A 435 24.17 -7.01 23.13
C MET A 435 24.86 -7.66 24.34
N ARG A 436 25.27 -6.86 25.34
CA ARG A 436 25.83 -7.38 26.60
C ARG A 436 24.87 -8.34 27.28
N ASN A 437 23.60 -7.95 27.42
CA ASN A 437 22.58 -8.81 28.00
C ASN A 437 22.43 -10.10 27.19
N ALA A 438 22.43 -10.00 25.87
CA ALA A 438 22.37 -11.17 25.00
C ALA A 438 23.57 -12.11 25.18
N CYS A 439 24.79 -11.59 25.37
CA CYS A 439 25.98 -12.39 25.67
C CYS A 439 25.88 -13.04 27.06
N LYS A 440 25.62 -12.23 28.10
CA LYS A 440 25.65 -12.64 29.51
C LYS A 440 24.61 -13.72 29.85
N TYR A 441 23.41 -13.59 29.31
CA TYR A 441 22.32 -14.53 29.57
C TYR A 441 22.26 -15.68 28.57
N SER A 442 23.12 -15.68 27.55
CA SER A 442 23.20 -16.76 26.57
C SER A 442 24.13 -17.86 27.06
N GLN A 443 23.57 -19.02 27.39
CA GLN A 443 24.35 -20.26 27.50
C GLN A 443 24.73 -20.84 26.12
N ASN A 444 24.47 -20.13 25.03
CA ASN A 444 24.72 -20.61 23.67
C ASN A 444 26.16 -20.29 23.25
N GLU A 445 27.00 -21.33 23.19
CA GLU A 445 28.40 -21.26 22.75
C GLU A 445 28.57 -20.65 21.35
N ASN A 446 27.61 -20.88 20.44
CA ASN A 446 27.70 -20.37 19.06
C ASN A 446 27.70 -18.84 19.02
N LEU A 447 26.91 -18.18 19.88
CA LEU A 447 26.88 -16.73 19.95
C LEU A 447 28.25 -16.19 20.39
N GLY A 448 28.82 -16.77 21.45
CA GLY A 448 30.14 -16.38 21.96
C GLY A 448 31.23 -16.59 20.91
N THR A 449 31.24 -17.75 20.24
CA THR A 449 32.19 -18.05 19.17
C THR A 449 32.05 -17.07 17.98
N ALA A 450 30.83 -16.82 17.51
CA ALA A 450 30.60 -15.90 16.39
C ALA A 450 31.04 -14.47 16.73
N ILE A 451 30.73 -14.00 17.94
CA ILE A 451 31.17 -12.69 18.44
C ILE A 451 32.69 -12.63 18.52
N GLN A 452 33.34 -13.63 19.09
CA GLN A 452 34.80 -13.67 19.23
C GLN A 452 35.48 -13.64 17.85
N ILE A 453 35.04 -14.50 16.91
CA ILE A 453 35.60 -14.54 15.56
C ILE A 453 35.39 -13.22 14.83
N ALA A 454 34.17 -12.66 14.89
CA ALA A 454 33.86 -11.36 14.31
C ALA A 454 34.80 -10.27 14.87
N PHE A 455 34.97 -10.24 16.19
CA PHE A 455 35.84 -9.30 16.87
C PHE A 455 37.32 -9.41 16.47
N ASP A 456 37.80 -10.63 16.24
CA ASP A 456 39.16 -10.91 15.77
C ASP A 456 39.36 -10.54 14.29
N GLN A 457 38.29 -10.55 13.49
CA GLN A 457 38.30 -10.18 12.07
C GLN A 457 38.07 -8.68 11.81
N LEU A 458 37.79 -7.88 12.84
CA LEU A 458 37.62 -6.43 12.66
C LEU A 458 38.88 -5.80 12.07
N ASP A 459 38.72 -4.97 11.04
CA ASP A 459 39.80 -4.30 10.34
C ASP A 459 40.50 -3.26 11.24
N THR A 460 41.59 -3.68 11.90
CA THR A 460 42.41 -2.83 12.76
C THR A 460 43.18 -1.75 12.00
N GLY A 461 43.17 -1.77 10.66
CA GLY A 461 43.67 -0.67 9.83
C GLY A 461 42.81 0.58 9.96
N LYS A 462 41.56 0.46 10.41
CA LYS A 462 40.66 1.59 10.65
C LYS A 462 40.83 2.15 12.05
N GLU A 463 41.01 3.46 12.14
CA GLU A 463 41.30 4.16 13.39
C GLU A 463 40.23 3.95 14.47
N TYR A 464 38.95 3.97 14.08
CA TYR A 464 37.84 3.73 15.02
C TYR A 464 37.78 2.30 15.56
N VAL A 465 38.31 1.32 14.81
CA VAL A 465 38.44 -0.06 15.30
C VAL A 465 39.63 -0.13 16.24
N PHE A 466 40.82 0.26 15.77
CA PHE A 466 42.05 0.19 16.54
C PHE A 466 41.94 0.85 17.92
N LYS A 467 41.31 2.04 18.00
CA LYS A 467 41.22 2.79 19.25
C LYS A 467 40.09 2.37 20.17
N GLN A 468 39.06 1.68 19.69
CA GLN A 468 37.86 1.38 20.49
C GLN A 468 37.56 -0.11 20.62
N LYS A 469 38.35 -0.98 20.00
CA LYS A 469 38.20 -2.44 20.13
C LYS A 469 38.17 -2.83 21.61
N ASP A 470 39.19 -2.48 22.39
CA ASP A 470 39.29 -2.84 23.81
C ASP A 470 38.11 -2.30 24.63
N TRP A 471 37.71 -1.04 24.40
CA TRP A 471 36.52 -0.47 25.04
C TRP A 471 35.26 -1.31 24.77
N PHE A 472 35.09 -1.78 23.53
CA PHE A 472 33.92 -2.56 23.17
C PHE A 472 33.96 -3.99 23.75
N ALA A 473 35.14 -4.62 23.83
CA ALA A 473 35.32 -5.88 24.56
C ALA A 473 34.91 -5.73 26.03
N GLU A 474 35.41 -4.68 26.71
CA GLU A 474 35.01 -4.37 28.09
C GLU A 474 33.50 -4.15 28.22
N GLN A 475 32.87 -3.46 27.25
CA GLN A 475 31.43 -3.28 27.26
C GLN A 475 30.66 -4.58 27.03
N LEU A 476 31.22 -5.59 26.38
CA LEU A 476 30.53 -6.85 26.13
C LEU A 476 30.84 -7.93 27.18
N GLU A 477 31.72 -7.64 28.15
CA GLU A 477 32.23 -8.60 29.13
C GLU A 477 32.91 -9.82 28.46
N LEU A 478 33.66 -9.58 27.37
CA LEU A 478 34.39 -10.61 26.59
C LEU A 478 35.79 -10.89 27.12
#